data_AF-A0A293LDD2-F1
#
_entry.id   AF-A0A293LDD2-F1
#
_cell.length_a   1.000
_cell.length_b   1.000
_cell.length_c   1.000
_cell.angle_alpha   90.00
_cell.angle_beta   90.00
_cell.angle_gamma   90.00
#
_symmetry.space_group_name_H-M   'P 1'
#
loop_
_entity.id
_entity.type
_entity.pdbx_description
1 polymer ?
#
loop_
_entity_poly.entity_id
_entity_poly.type
_entity_poly.pdbx_seq_one_letter_code
_entity_poly.pdbx_strand_id
1 'polypeptide(L)'
;MSTHGRAPSVGHFFGDEYPRKSSLCWPLFQPHYSFLKEERATMEAAFRHFNTVMCYDSMSRLSSAFCPLSVSESQFESNLRQFPHLTFLDDLRYHTSAILAAPLDSVWSGLKLKDEPLSIPELLGHLTGCGRKVLALGSAFPLGLSTNQCIAEWNEGCCVSPLTPGVPAQIKASDSSSVAFAVVRGLPSNAITRAPARIENPQEALFKFVNRQCYDGLMLMRSIQNPTRTHSPFPGIFGSAVSSDGFIMLNDALRSTPGVAQVPSLTTLFCNESAGNPLQEVIDAGSKLRLAKLHRCSFAGTELDSFNEALNRVQELASTYES
;
A
#
# COMPACT_ATOMS: atom_id res chain seq x y z
N MET A 1 1.38 -19.27 16.42
CA MET A 1 0.01 -18.83 16.76
C MET A 1 -0.44 -17.87 15.67
N SER A 2 -1.48 -18.25 14.92
CA SER A 2 -1.99 -17.52 13.77
C SER A 2 -2.59 -16.18 14.20
N THR A 3 -1.94 -15.07 13.82
CA THR A 3 -2.50 -13.71 13.96
C THR A 3 -3.67 -13.47 13.02
N HIS A 4 -3.85 -14.32 12.00
CA HIS A 4 -4.85 -14.15 10.96
C HIS A 4 -6.25 -14.57 11.41
N GLY A 5 -6.38 -15.44 12.42
CA GLY A 5 -7.68 -15.88 12.95
C GLY A 5 -8.35 -14.88 13.92
N ARG A 6 -7.60 -13.95 14.52
CA ARG A 6 -8.16 -12.97 15.48
C ARG A 6 -8.79 -11.75 14.80
N ALA A 7 -8.28 -11.33 13.66
CA ALA A 7 -8.83 -10.17 12.94
C ALA A 7 -10.29 -10.39 12.48
N PRO A 8 -10.69 -11.56 11.94
CA PRO A 8 -12.08 -11.87 11.64
C PRO A 8 -13.00 -11.83 12.87
N SER A 9 -12.59 -12.41 14.01
CA SER A 9 -13.41 -12.39 15.22
C SER A 9 -13.65 -10.97 15.75
N VAL A 10 -12.66 -10.09 15.63
CA VAL A 10 -12.78 -8.67 15.99
C VAL A 10 -13.67 -7.92 14.98
N GLY A 11 -13.57 -8.26 13.70
CA GLY A 11 -14.44 -7.71 12.66
C GLY A 11 -15.93 -8.03 12.87
N HIS A 12 -16.27 -9.27 13.26
CA HIS A 12 -17.66 -9.64 13.59
C HIS A 12 -18.18 -8.83 14.78
N PHE A 13 -17.39 -8.73 15.86
CA PHE A 13 -17.75 -7.91 17.02
C PHE A 13 -18.02 -6.44 16.65
N PHE A 14 -17.16 -5.83 15.84
CA PHE A 14 -17.38 -4.45 15.38
C PHE A 14 -18.57 -4.30 14.43
N GLY A 15 -18.83 -5.30 13.58
CA GLY A 15 -20.02 -5.33 12.72
C GLY A 15 -21.31 -5.37 13.52
N ASP A 16 -21.33 -6.16 14.60
CA ASP A 16 -22.49 -6.31 15.48
C ASP A 16 -22.72 -5.05 16.34
N GLU A 17 -21.67 -4.48 16.93
CA GLU A 17 -21.79 -3.29 17.79
C GLU A 17 -21.90 -1.97 17.03
N TYR A 18 -21.35 -1.88 15.82
CA TYR A 18 -21.27 -0.64 15.04
C TYR A 18 -21.65 -0.83 13.55
N PRO A 19 -22.85 -1.35 13.23
CA PRO A 19 -23.24 -1.71 11.87
C PRO A 19 -23.29 -0.53 10.88
N ARG A 20 -23.30 0.71 11.37
CA ARG A 20 -23.35 1.94 10.55
C ARG A 20 -21.99 2.61 10.34
N LYS A 21 -20.91 2.10 10.93
CA LYS A 21 -19.57 2.69 10.78
C LYS A 21 -18.82 2.00 9.64
N SER A 22 -18.22 2.78 8.75
CA SER A 22 -17.31 2.24 7.75
C SER A 22 -15.98 1.82 8.37
N SER A 23 -15.44 0.71 7.88
CA SER A 23 -14.16 0.17 8.33
C SER A 23 -13.22 -0.03 7.13
N LEU A 24 -11.97 0.40 7.31
CA LEU A 24 -10.87 0.19 6.36
C LEU A 24 -9.82 -0.69 7.03
N CYS A 25 -9.59 -1.87 6.47
CA CYS A 25 -8.65 -2.86 7.02
C CYS A 25 -7.33 -2.91 6.24
N TRP A 26 -6.22 -3.15 6.93
CA TRP A 26 -4.88 -3.20 6.33
C TRP A 26 -4.20 -4.54 6.67
N PRO A 27 -4.60 -5.65 6.03
CA PRO A 27 -4.00 -6.95 6.33
C PRO A 27 -2.54 -6.97 5.89
N LEU A 28 -1.66 -7.45 6.78
CA LEU A 28 -0.22 -7.49 6.56
C LEU A 28 0.21 -8.88 6.12
N PHE A 29 0.87 -8.95 4.96
CA PHE A 29 1.48 -10.15 4.43
C PHE A 29 3.00 -9.98 4.41
N GLN A 30 3.71 -10.88 5.06
CA GLN A 30 5.17 -10.91 5.04
C GLN A 30 5.62 -12.31 4.64
N PRO A 31 6.05 -12.52 3.40
CA PRO A 31 6.62 -13.79 3.00
C PRO A 31 8.03 -13.91 3.58
N HIS A 32 8.19 -14.86 4.49
CA HIS A 32 9.49 -15.15 5.06
C HIS A 32 9.63 -16.67 5.24
N TYR A 33 10.33 -17.30 4.32
CA TYR A 33 10.65 -18.73 4.36
C TYR A 33 12.15 -19.02 4.39
N SER A 34 12.99 -17.99 4.49
CA SER A 34 14.45 -18.12 4.52
C SER A 34 14.98 -18.97 5.69
N PHE A 35 14.15 -19.32 6.69
CA PHE A 35 14.56 -20.04 7.89
C PHE A 35 13.93 -21.44 8.11
N LEU A 36 13.09 -21.95 7.19
CA LEU A 36 12.37 -23.21 7.41
C LEU A 36 12.94 -24.36 6.57
N LYS A 37 13.20 -25.51 7.21
CA LYS A 37 13.53 -26.77 6.52
C LYS A 37 12.45 -27.11 5.48
N GLU A 38 12.82 -27.61 4.30
CA GLU A 38 11.96 -27.79 3.12
C GLU A 38 10.59 -28.43 3.40
N GLU A 39 10.52 -29.49 4.22
CA GLU A 39 9.25 -30.16 4.54
C GLU A 39 8.32 -29.28 5.40
N ARG A 40 8.88 -28.53 6.34
CA ARG A 40 8.13 -27.61 7.21
C ARG A 40 7.66 -26.38 6.42
N ALA A 41 8.48 -25.92 5.48
CA ALA A 41 8.16 -24.82 4.58
C ALA A 41 6.93 -25.14 3.70
N THR A 42 6.83 -26.36 3.17
CA THR A 42 5.70 -26.76 2.31
C THR A 42 4.37 -26.75 3.08
N MET A 43 4.35 -27.32 4.29
CA MET A 43 3.15 -27.34 5.12
C MET A 43 2.76 -25.92 5.59
N GLU A 44 3.73 -25.09 5.94
CA GLU A 44 3.50 -23.71 6.37
C GLU A 44 2.97 -22.83 5.22
N ALA A 45 3.49 -23.01 4.01
CA ALA A 45 2.95 -22.39 2.81
C ALA A 45 1.48 -22.77 2.57
N ALA A 46 1.14 -24.04 2.71
CA ALA A 46 -0.24 -24.50 2.56
C ALA A 46 -1.18 -23.89 3.63
N PHE A 47 -0.75 -23.78 4.89
CA PHE A 47 -1.53 -23.07 5.92
C PHE A 47 -1.68 -21.59 5.63
N ARG A 48 -0.65 -20.94 5.07
CA ARG A 48 -0.73 -19.54 4.70
C ARG A 48 -1.73 -19.32 3.59
N HIS A 49 -1.68 -20.11 2.52
CA HIS A 49 -2.67 -20.03 1.43
C HIS A 49 -4.09 -20.18 1.99
N PHE A 50 -4.31 -21.18 2.86
CA PHE A 50 -5.58 -21.40 3.52
C PHE A 50 -6.03 -20.17 4.33
N ASN A 51 -5.15 -19.68 5.21
CA ASN A 51 -5.44 -18.52 6.05
C ASN A 51 -5.68 -17.26 5.23
N THR A 52 -4.95 -17.05 4.13
CA THR A 52 -5.12 -15.89 3.25
C THR A 52 -6.50 -15.91 2.60
N VAL A 53 -6.94 -17.04 2.04
CA VAL A 53 -8.30 -17.16 1.46
C VAL A 53 -9.36 -16.83 2.51
N MET A 54 -9.28 -17.45 3.70
CA MET A 54 -10.24 -17.20 4.77
C MET A 54 -10.19 -15.75 5.29
N CYS A 55 -9.01 -15.14 5.29
CA CYS A 55 -8.82 -13.74 5.69
C CYS A 55 -9.49 -12.80 4.68
N TYR A 56 -9.29 -13.02 3.38
CA TYR A 56 -9.91 -12.22 2.32
C TYR A 56 -11.43 -12.39 2.30
N ASP A 57 -11.96 -13.59 2.47
CA ASP A 57 -13.40 -13.82 2.67
C ASP A 57 -13.96 -13.06 3.88
N SER A 58 -13.25 -13.13 5.01
CA SER A 58 -13.67 -12.42 6.21
C SER A 58 -13.66 -10.90 6.00
N MET A 59 -12.62 -10.37 5.36
CA MET A 59 -12.52 -8.93 5.08
C MET A 59 -13.53 -8.47 4.04
N SER A 60 -13.81 -9.25 3.00
CA SER A 60 -14.83 -8.89 2.01
C SER A 60 -16.22 -8.77 2.64
N ARG A 61 -16.54 -9.58 3.65
CA ARG A 61 -17.82 -9.53 4.36
C ARG A 61 -17.88 -8.48 5.46
N LEU A 62 -16.81 -8.34 6.25
CA LEU A 62 -16.82 -7.56 7.49
C LEU A 62 -16.28 -6.14 7.35
N SER A 63 -15.57 -5.84 6.26
CA SER A 63 -15.01 -4.51 6.01
C SER A 63 -15.75 -3.77 4.91
N SER A 64 -15.76 -2.43 5.01
CA SER A 64 -16.22 -1.58 3.90
C SER A 64 -15.21 -1.61 2.75
N ALA A 65 -13.92 -1.60 3.08
CA ALA A 65 -12.82 -1.81 2.16
C ALA A 65 -11.60 -2.36 2.90
N PHE A 66 -10.66 -2.95 2.16
CA PHE A 66 -9.38 -3.38 2.71
C PHE A 66 -8.24 -3.17 1.73
N CYS A 67 -7.03 -2.96 2.25
CA CYS A 67 -5.83 -2.75 1.46
C CYS A 67 -4.72 -3.67 1.98
N PRO A 68 -4.44 -4.78 1.27
CA PRO A 68 -3.37 -5.67 1.67
C PRO A 68 -2.02 -4.98 1.55
N LEU A 69 -1.15 -5.25 2.51
CA LEU A 69 0.14 -4.58 2.65
C LEU A 69 1.29 -5.58 2.73
N SER A 70 2.33 -5.33 1.95
CA SER A 70 3.56 -6.11 1.90
C SER A 70 4.70 -5.26 1.32
N VAL A 71 5.94 -5.55 1.72
CA VAL A 71 7.14 -5.05 1.02
C VAL A 71 7.54 -5.96 -0.14
N SER A 72 6.88 -7.11 -0.27
CA SER A 72 7.10 -8.09 -1.33
C SER A 72 6.12 -7.87 -2.48
N GLU A 73 6.54 -8.29 -3.67
CA GLU A 73 5.74 -8.18 -4.88
C GLU A 73 4.53 -9.10 -4.85
N SER A 74 4.64 -10.26 -4.20
CA SER A 74 3.55 -11.22 -4.03
C SER A 74 3.24 -11.45 -2.56
N GLN A 75 2.01 -11.89 -2.28
CA GLN A 75 1.61 -12.33 -0.95
C GLN A 75 2.00 -13.78 -0.65
N PHE A 76 2.55 -14.52 -1.61
CA PHE A 76 2.95 -15.92 -1.46
C PHE A 76 4.43 -16.16 -1.76
N GLU A 77 4.99 -15.46 -2.75
CA GLU A 77 6.40 -15.53 -3.12
C GLU A 77 7.25 -14.57 -2.28
N SER A 78 8.54 -14.89 -2.10
CA SER A 78 9.48 -14.09 -1.30
C SER A 78 10.18 -12.97 -2.09
N ASN A 79 9.71 -12.65 -3.30
CA ASN A 79 10.31 -11.62 -4.14
C ASN A 79 10.10 -10.24 -3.52
N LEU A 80 11.18 -9.60 -3.07
CA LEU A 80 11.14 -8.26 -2.50
C LEU A 80 10.99 -7.21 -3.59
N ARG A 81 10.16 -6.20 -3.33
CA ARG A 81 10.08 -5.04 -4.20
C ARG A 81 11.30 -4.15 -3.99
N GLN A 82 11.79 -3.56 -5.08
CA GLN A 82 12.77 -2.49 -4.99
C GLN A 82 12.08 -1.15 -4.73
N PHE A 83 12.56 -0.45 -3.70
CA PHE A 83 12.12 0.91 -3.38
C PHE A 83 13.24 1.89 -3.74
N PRO A 84 13.01 2.84 -4.66
CA PRO A 84 14.01 3.81 -5.06
C PRO A 84 14.59 4.57 -3.86
N HIS A 85 15.91 4.69 -3.82
CA HIS A 85 16.66 5.39 -2.77
C HIS A 85 16.53 4.81 -1.36
N LEU A 86 15.94 3.62 -1.19
CA LEU A 86 15.93 2.88 0.06
C LEU A 86 16.83 1.65 -0.01
N THR A 87 17.45 1.31 1.10
CA THR A 87 18.22 0.09 1.33
C THR A 87 17.76 -0.50 2.64
N PHE A 88 17.07 -1.64 2.57
CA PHE A 88 16.50 -2.29 3.75
C PHE A 88 16.79 -3.77 3.77
N LEU A 89 16.68 -4.36 4.95
CA LEU A 89 16.79 -5.80 5.18
C LEU A 89 15.38 -6.30 5.48
N ASP A 90 14.91 -7.27 4.72
CA ASP A 90 13.58 -7.87 4.88
C ASP A 90 13.46 -8.69 6.16
N ASP A 91 14.55 -9.33 6.59
CA ASP A 91 14.66 -10.02 7.89
C ASP A 91 14.42 -9.08 9.09
N LEU A 92 14.69 -7.77 8.92
CA LEU A 92 14.47 -6.79 9.96
C LEU A 92 13.06 -6.20 9.86
N ARG A 93 12.14 -6.74 10.67
CA ARG A 93 10.76 -6.22 10.81
C ARG A 93 10.68 -4.73 11.09
N TYR A 94 11.67 -4.19 11.78
CA TYR A 94 11.76 -2.75 12.05
C TYR A 94 11.89 -1.93 10.76
N HIS A 95 12.66 -2.41 9.77
CA HIS A 95 12.79 -1.75 8.47
C HIS A 95 11.51 -1.87 7.66
N THR A 96 10.97 -3.09 7.53
CA THR A 96 9.75 -3.32 6.75
C THR A 96 8.54 -2.61 7.34
N SER A 97 8.44 -2.53 8.67
CA SER A 97 7.40 -1.73 9.33
C SER A 97 7.54 -0.24 9.05
N ALA A 98 8.77 0.30 8.99
CA ALA A 98 8.97 1.73 8.69
C ALA A 98 8.52 2.10 7.28
N ILE A 99 8.81 1.24 6.29
CA ILE A 99 8.38 1.40 4.89
C ILE A 99 6.85 1.38 4.79
N LEU A 100 6.18 0.47 5.51
CA LEU A 100 4.71 0.37 5.49
C LEU A 100 4.02 1.46 6.32
N ALA A 101 4.61 1.88 7.44
CA ALA A 101 4.01 2.84 8.35
C ALA A 101 4.06 4.28 7.83
N ALA A 102 5.11 4.69 7.11
CA ALA A 102 5.24 6.06 6.63
C ALA A 102 4.10 6.50 5.67
N PRO A 103 3.67 5.65 4.71
CA PRO A 103 2.53 5.98 3.86
C PRO A 103 1.20 5.91 4.60
N LEU A 104 1.04 4.99 5.56
CA LEU A 104 -0.15 4.94 6.41
C LEU A 104 -0.32 6.20 7.26
N ASP A 105 0.77 6.70 7.86
CA ASP A 105 0.78 7.97 8.58
C ASP A 105 0.41 9.14 7.64
N SER A 106 0.84 9.07 6.38
CA SER A 106 0.50 10.07 5.36
C SER A 106 -0.98 10.06 5.01
N VAL A 107 -1.57 8.88 4.75
CA VAL A 107 -3.02 8.74 4.54
C VAL A 107 -3.78 9.30 5.74
N TRP A 108 -3.43 8.87 6.95
CA TRP A 108 -4.14 9.28 8.17
C TRP A 108 -4.03 10.79 8.45
N SER A 109 -2.85 11.37 8.23
CA SER A 109 -2.64 12.81 8.34
C SER A 109 -3.46 13.57 7.32
N GLY A 110 -3.59 13.05 6.09
CA GLY A 110 -4.42 13.65 5.04
C GLY A 110 -5.92 13.62 5.35
N LEU A 111 -6.39 12.56 6.01
CA LEU A 111 -7.79 12.47 6.47
C LEU A 111 -8.10 13.41 7.64
N LYS A 112 -7.09 13.74 8.45
CA LYS A 112 -7.23 14.52 9.69
C LYS A 112 -6.78 15.98 9.58
N LEU A 113 -6.66 16.51 8.36
CA LEU A 113 -6.37 17.92 8.17
C LEU A 113 -7.43 18.77 8.87
N LYS A 114 -6.99 19.75 9.68
CA LYS A 114 -7.88 20.55 10.53
C LYS A 114 -8.90 21.35 9.73
N ASP A 115 -8.46 21.91 8.61
CA ASP A 115 -9.26 22.80 7.78
C ASP A 115 -10.22 22.01 6.88
N GLU A 116 -9.86 20.77 6.54
CA GLU A 116 -10.61 19.91 5.62
C GLU A 116 -10.56 18.44 6.07
N PRO A 117 -11.22 18.08 7.19
CA PRO A 117 -11.29 16.70 7.63
C PRO A 117 -12.06 15.86 6.61
N LEU A 118 -11.61 14.62 6.38
CA LEU A 118 -12.29 13.66 5.52
C LEU A 118 -12.55 12.38 6.31
N SER A 119 -13.82 11.98 6.39
CA SER A 119 -14.18 10.73 7.05
C SER A 119 -13.87 9.51 6.17
N ILE A 120 -13.66 8.35 6.79
CA ILE A 120 -13.47 7.09 6.05
C ILE A 120 -14.66 6.77 5.13
N PRO A 121 -15.94 6.88 5.56
CA PRO A 121 -17.08 6.67 4.65
C PRO A 121 -17.04 7.56 3.41
N GLU A 122 -16.69 8.84 3.55
CA GLU A 122 -16.58 9.77 2.41
C GLU A 122 -15.41 9.41 1.50
N LEU A 123 -14.25 9.05 2.06
CA LEU A 123 -13.12 8.57 1.28
C LEU A 123 -13.51 7.34 0.45
N LEU A 124 -14.14 6.35 1.09
CA LEU A 124 -14.57 5.13 0.41
C LEU A 124 -15.68 5.41 -0.61
N GLY A 125 -16.56 6.37 -0.36
CA GLY A 125 -17.54 6.82 -1.35
C GLY A 125 -16.91 7.35 -2.65
N HIS A 126 -15.71 7.92 -2.59
CA HIS A 126 -14.97 8.36 -3.78
C HIS A 126 -14.16 7.24 -4.45
N LEU A 127 -13.65 6.27 -3.68
CA LEU A 127 -12.71 5.27 -4.17
C LEU A 127 -13.35 3.92 -4.51
N THR A 128 -14.40 3.54 -3.80
CA THR A 128 -15.02 2.23 -3.95
C THR A 128 -16.37 2.38 -4.64
N GLY A 129 -16.48 1.79 -5.83
CA GLY A 129 -17.71 1.74 -6.64
C GLY A 129 -17.92 0.33 -7.20
N CYS A 130 -19.12 0.05 -7.70
CA CYS A 130 -19.43 -1.21 -8.40
C CYS A 130 -19.13 -2.50 -7.60
N GLY A 131 -19.21 -2.45 -6.27
CA GLY A 131 -18.92 -3.61 -5.41
C GLY A 131 -17.43 -3.87 -5.13
N ARG A 132 -16.53 -3.07 -5.70
CA ARG A 132 -15.08 -3.11 -5.43
C ARG A 132 -14.80 -2.76 -3.97
N LYS A 133 -13.94 -3.55 -3.30
CA LYS A 133 -13.58 -3.36 -1.87
C LYS A 133 -12.07 -3.39 -1.58
N VAL A 134 -11.28 -3.92 -2.49
CA VAL A 134 -9.82 -3.93 -2.41
C VAL A 134 -9.25 -2.61 -2.93
N LEU A 135 -8.44 -1.98 -2.11
CA LEU A 135 -7.66 -0.80 -2.47
C LEU A 135 -6.18 -1.17 -2.57
N ALA A 136 -5.44 -0.43 -3.37
CA ALA A 136 -4.01 -0.56 -3.49
C ALA A 136 -3.32 0.70 -2.98
N LEU A 137 -2.34 0.52 -2.11
CA LEU A 137 -1.51 1.59 -1.56
C LEU A 137 -0.23 1.71 -2.39
N GLY A 138 0.12 2.92 -2.78
CA GLY A 138 1.38 3.25 -3.44
C GLY A 138 2.13 4.33 -2.68
N SER A 139 3.46 4.32 -2.75
CA SER A 139 4.29 5.38 -2.17
C SER A 139 5.56 5.67 -2.94
N ALA A 140 5.87 6.95 -3.10
CA ALA A 140 7.20 7.44 -3.40
C ALA A 140 7.80 8.05 -2.11
N PHE A 141 8.66 7.28 -1.46
CA PHE A 141 9.28 7.60 -0.17
C PHE A 141 10.76 7.17 -0.18
N PRO A 142 11.72 8.10 -0.37
CA PRO A 142 11.54 9.52 -0.64
C PRO A 142 10.88 9.81 -2.00
N LEU A 143 10.39 11.04 -2.18
CA LEU A 143 9.73 11.44 -3.44
C LEU A 143 10.63 11.22 -4.67
N GLY A 144 11.96 11.37 -4.53
CA GLY A 144 12.93 11.20 -5.62
C GLY A 144 13.32 12.49 -6.35
N LEU A 145 12.76 13.64 -5.95
CA LEU A 145 13.10 14.94 -6.54
C LEU A 145 14.53 15.36 -6.17
N SER A 146 15.29 15.84 -7.16
CA SER A 146 16.64 16.36 -6.91
C SER A 146 16.63 17.71 -6.19
N THR A 147 17.67 18.02 -5.40
CA THR A 147 17.79 19.30 -4.66
C THR A 147 17.65 20.53 -5.56
N ASN A 148 18.14 20.42 -6.79
CA ASN A 148 18.09 21.45 -7.81
C ASN A 148 17.07 21.14 -8.92
N GLN A 149 15.95 20.49 -8.61
CA GLN A 149 14.81 20.35 -9.53
C GLN A 149 13.51 20.95 -8.95
N CYS A 150 12.49 21.14 -9.79
CA CYS A 150 11.11 21.40 -9.35
C CYS A 150 10.12 20.48 -10.07
N ILE A 151 8.99 20.18 -9.45
CA ILE A 151 8.01 19.21 -10.00
C ILE A 151 7.37 19.70 -11.30
N ALA A 152 7.22 21.02 -11.49
CA ALA A 152 6.68 21.59 -12.72
C ALA A 152 7.56 21.28 -13.95
N GLU A 153 8.87 21.16 -13.74
CA GLU A 153 9.86 20.82 -14.78
C GLU A 153 10.21 19.32 -14.79
N TRP A 154 9.67 18.53 -13.85
CA TRP A 154 10.01 17.12 -13.68
C TRP A 154 9.12 16.22 -14.52
N ASN A 155 9.47 16.06 -15.80
CA ASN A 155 8.68 15.27 -16.74
C ASN A 155 8.62 13.77 -16.40
N GLU A 156 9.73 13.20 -15.92
CA GLU A 156 9.83 11.80 -15.51
C GLU A 156 8.90 11.47 -14.34
N GLY A 157 8.72 12.44 -13.43
CA GLY A 157 7.93 12.28 -12.22
C GLY A 157 8.58 11.33 -11.20
N CYS A 158 7.83 11.01 -10.14
CA CYS A 158 8.32 10.12 -9.10
C CYS A 158 7.98 8.65 -9.40
N CYS A 159 8.77 7.72 -8.86
CA CYS A 159 8.44 6.30 -8.92
C CYS A 159 7.59 5.90 -7.70
N VAL A 160 6.27 5.81 -7.90
CA VAL A 160 5.33 5.34 -6.87
C VAL A 160 5.38 3.81 -6.80
N SER A 161 6.01 3.29 -5.74
CA SER A 161 6.10 1.85 -5.51
C SER A 161 4.84 1.32 -4.83
N PRO A 162 4.17 0.27 -5.36
CA PRO A 162 3.05 -0.36 -4.69
C PRO A 162 3.50 -1.03 -3.39
N LEU A 163 2.72 -0.84 -2.34
CA LEU A 163 2.83 -1.56 -1.08
C LEU A 163 1.77 -2.65 -0.94
N THR A 164 0.95 -2.83 -1.97
CA THR A 164 -0.03 -3.90 -2.05
C THR A 164 0.54 -5.04 -2.91
N PRO A 165 0.63 -6.28 -2.38
CA PRO A 165 1.14 -7.42 -3.13
C PRO A 165 0.24 -7.76 -4.32
N GLY A 166 0.80 -8.25 -5.42
CA GLY A 166 0.13 -8.54 -6.69
C GLY A 166 -0.04 -7.32 -7.60
N VAL A 167 0.12 -6.11 -7.07
CA VAL A 167 0.00 -4.88 -7.86
C VAL A 167 1.33 -4.61 -8.60
N PRO A 168 1.33 -4.43 -9.94
CA PRO A 168 2.55 -4.18 -10.70
C PRO A 168 3.15 -2.81 -10.37
N ALA A 169 4.48 -2.69 -10.48
CA ALA A 169 5.19 -1.42 -10.24
C ALA A 169 4.81 -0.32 -11.23
N GLN A 170 4.39 -0.70 -12.44
CA GLN A 170 3.89 0.21 -13.46
C GLN A 170 2.47 -0.21 -13.81
N ILE A 171 1.51 0.66 -13.54
CA ILE A 171 0.13 0.43 -13.93
C ILE A 171 -0.03 0.92 -15.37
N LYS A 172 -0.74 0.15 -16.18
CA LYS A 172 -1.03 0.55 -17.56
C LYS A 172 -1.96 1.76 -17.53
N ALA A 173 -1.61 2.81 -18.27
CA ALA A 173 -2.41 4.05 -18.38
C ALA A 173 -3.78 3.85 -19.06
N SER A 174 -4.12 2.63 -19.48
CA SER A 174 -5.36 2.31 -20.19
C SER A 174 -6.57 2.04 -19.28
N ASP A 175 -6.41 2.11 -17.95
CA ASP A 175 -7.52 1.87 -17.03
C ASP A 175 -8.38 3.12 -16.85
N SER A 176 -9.43 3.23 -17.66
CA SER A 176 -10.40 4.32 -17.62
C SER A 176 -11.25 4.38 -16.34
N SER A 177 -11.15 3.38 -15.46
CA SER A 177 -11.90 3.29 -14.21
C SER A 177 -11.07 3.61 -12.96
N SER A 178 -9.82 4.05 -13.14
CA SER A 178 -8.92 4.36 -12.04
C SER A 178 -9.45 5.54 -11.22
N VAL A 179 -9.65 5.32 -9.92
CA VAL A 179 -9.95 6.37 -8.95
C VAL A 179 -8.92 6.35 -7.83
N ALA A 180 -8.40 7.52 -7.47
CA ALA A 180 -7.30 7.66 -6.54
C ALA A 180 -7.48 8.82 -5.56
N PHE A 181 -7.02 8.58 -4.34
CA PHE A 181 -6.76 9.57 -3.31
C PHE A 181 -5.25 9.71 -3.14
N ALA A 182 -4.76 10.94 -3.11
CA ALA A 182 -3.32 11.18 -2.97
C ALA A 182 -3.02 12.16 -1.83
N VAL A 183 -1.92 11.90 -1.13
CA VAL A 183 -1.37 12.77 -0.11
C VAL A 183 0.07 13.11 -0.47
N VAL A 184 0.32 14.40 -0.69
CA VAL A 184 1.66 14.97 -0.84
C VAL A 184 2.07 15.56 0.50
N ARG A 185 3.28 15.23 0.95
CA ARG A 185 3.85 15.77 2.20
C ARG A 185 5.19 16.43 1.97
N GLY A 186 5.41 17.54 2.68
CA GLY A 186 6.75 18.08 2.86
C GLY A 186 7.39 18.74 1.64
N LEU A 187 6.63 19.03 0.59
CA LEU A 187 7.15 19.73 -0.59
C LEU A 187 7.18 21.24 -0.35
N PRO A 188 8.37 21.88 -0.34
CA PRO A 188 8.46 23.33 -0.22
C PRO A 188 8.09 24.03 -1.53
N SER A 189 7.65 25.29 -1.45
CA SER A 189 7.13 26.03 -2.62
C SER A 189 8.14 26.15 -3.77
N ASN A 190 9.43 26.28 -3.47
CA ASN A 190 10.51 26.34 -4.47
C ASN A 190 10.79 24.99 -5.17
N ALA A 191 10.38 23.87 -4.55
CA ALA A 191 10.40 22.55 -5.18
C ALA A 191 9.16 22.32 -6.06
N ILE A 192 8.13 23.15 -5.93
CA ILE A 192 6.92 23.09 -6.78
C ILE A 192 7.16 23.90 -8.07
N THR A 193 7.55 25.17 -7.95
CA THR A 193 7.88 26.06 -9.07
C THR A 193 9.09 26.96 -8.75
N ARG A 194 9.85 27.39 -9.78
CA ARG A 194 11.12 28.13 -9.61
C ARG A 194 11.14 29.58 -10.10
N ALA A 195 10.14 30.01 -10.86
CA ALA A 195 10.13 31.32 -11.48
C ALA A 195 9.45 32.39 -10.61
N PRO A 196 9.80 33.69 -10.77
CA PRO A 196 9.06 34.78 -10.11
C PRO A 196 7.64 34.86 -10.67
N ALA A 197 6.66 34.36 -9.92
CA ALA A 197 5.21 34.67 -9.95
C ALA A 197 4.45 34.74 -11.30
N ARG A 198 5.00 34.32 -12.44
CA ARG A 198 4.31 34.43 -13.74
C ARG A 198 4.46 33.15 -14.55
N ILE A 199 3.45 32.28 -14.45
CA ILE A 199 2.63 31.72 -15.57
C ILE A 199 1.80 30.53 -15.05
N GLU A 200 2.32 29.69 -14.14
CA GLU A 200 1.58 28.55 -13.57
C GLU A 200 1.32 28.70 -12.07
N ASN A 201 0.07 28.45 -11.66
CA ASN A 201 -0.31 28.40 -10.26
C ASN A 201 0.38 27.18 -9.58
N PRO A 202 1.13 27.35 -8.48
CA PRO A 202 1.80 26.23 -7.80
C PRO A 202 0.86 25.09 -7.42
N GLN A 203 -0.39 25.39 -7.06
CA GLN A 203 -1.39 24.36 -6.75
C GLN A 203 -1.79 23.56 -8.00
N GLU A 204 -1.88 24.23 -9.15
CA GLU A 204 -2.20 23.60 -10.43
C GLU A 204 -1.03 22.73 -10.91
N ALA A 205 0.22 23.21 -10.79
CA ALA A 205 1.40 22.42 -11.08
C ALA A 205 1.48 21.16 -10.21
N LEU A 206 1.21 21.30 -8.91
CA LEU A 206 1.14 20.17 -7.99
C LEU A 206 0.02 19.19 -8.36
N PHE A 207 -1.19 19.71 -8.65
CA PHE A 207 -2.31 18.87 -9.06
C PHE A 207 -1.99 18.09 -10.34
N LYS A 208 -1.47 18.75 -11.39
CA LYS A 208 -1.06 18.09 -12.65
C LYS A 208 -0.02 17.00 -12.42
N PHE A 209 0.97 17.28 -11.57
CA PHE A 209 1.99 16.30 -11.19
C PHE A 209 1.35 15.08 -10.53
N VAL A 210 0.53 15.27 -9.49
CA VAL A 210 -0.09 14.16 -8.75
C VAL A 210 -1.10 13.40 -9.63
N ASN A 211 -1.88 14.09 -10.45
CA ASN A 211 -2.86 13.46 -11.34
C ASN A 211 -2.16 12.49 -12.31
N ARG A 212 -1.01 12.89 -12.86
CA ARG A 212 -0.17 12.01 -13.69
C ARG A 212 0.30 10.77 -12.93
N GLN A 213 0.71 10.92 -11.67
CA GLN A 213 1.11 9.79 -10.82
C GLN A 213 -0.07 8.88 -10.42
N CYS A 214 -1.29 9.37 -10.56
CA CYS A 214 -2.54 8.64 -10.34
C CYS A 214 -3.19 8.18 -11.65
N TYR A 215 -2.46 8.17 -12.77
CA TYR A 215 -2.95 7.73 -14.08
C TYR A 215 -4.20 8.49 -14.54
N ASP A 216 -4.22 9.79 -14.26
CA ASP A 216 -5.34 10.72 -14.52
C ASP A 216 -6.66 10.39 -13.79
N GLY A 217 -6.60 9.49 -12.80
CA GLY A 217 -7.73 9.08 -11.96
C GLY A 217 -7.82 9.80 -10.60
N LEU A 218 -7.18 10.95 -10.42
CA LEU A 218 -7.16 11.64 -9.13
C LEU A 218 -8.54 12.22 -8.77
N MET A 219 -9.17 11.65 -7.75
CA MET A 219 -10.44 12.14 -7.22
C MET A 219 -10.24 13.21 -6.15
N LEU A 220 -9.23 13.02 -5.30
CA LEU A 220 -8.97 13.93 -4.20
C LEU A 220 -7.48 13.96 -3.86
N MET A 221 -6.95 15.18 -3.67
CA MET A 221 -5.57 15.42 -3.26
C MET A 221 -5.53 16.17 -1.94
N ARG A 222 -4.62 15.75 -1.05
CA ARG A 222 -4.23 16.49 0.16
C ARG A 222 -2.79 16.92 0.05
N SER A 223 -2.51 18.17 0.39
CA SER A 223 -1.15 18.69 0.52
C SER A 223 -0.89 19.05 1.98
N ILE A 224 0.16 18.47 2.55
CA ILE A 224 0.55 18.66 3.94
C ILE A 224 1.95 19.27 3.95
N GLN A 225 2.09 20.45 4.57
CA GLN A 225 3.39 21.14 4.64
C GLN A 225 4.41 20.36 5.49
N ASN A 226 3.95 19.65 6.54
CA ASN A 226 4.82 18.87 7.40
C ASN A 226 5.37 17.63 6.66
N PRO A 227 6.70 17.52 6.48
CA PRO A 227 7.32 16.35 5.89
C PRO A 227 7.23 15.14 6.82
N THR A 228 7.50 13.96 6.26
CA THR A 228 7.65 12.74 7.05
C THR A 228 8.97 12.82 7.80
N ARG A 229 8.90 12.87 9.14
CA ARG A 229 10.09 12.97 10.00
C ARG A 229 10.71 11.58 10.17
N THR A 230 12.02 11.50 10.01
CA THR A 230 12.80 10.26 10.05
C THR A 230 13.87 10.30 11.14
N HIS A 231 13.63 11.09 12.19
CA HIS A 231 14.44 11.06 13.41
C HIS A 231 14.29 9.73 14.15
N SER A 232 15.25 9.42 15.03
CA SER A 232 15.16 8.25 15.91
C SER A 232 13.82 8.25 16.67
N PRO A 233 13.06 7.13 16.66
CA PRO A 233 13.45 5.78 16.27
C PRO A 233 13.00 5.39 14.85
N PHE A 234 13.30 6.17 13.80
CA PHE A 234 13.17 5.72 12.40
C PHE A 234 14.46 5.02 11.94
N PRO A 235 14.39 3.89 11.20
CA PRO A 235 15.60 3.18 10.77
C PRO A 235 16.36 3.95 9.68
N GLY A 236 17.68 3.85 9.68
CA GLY A 236 18.55 4.44 8.65
C GLY A 236 18.53 3.65 7.34
N ILE A 237 17.37 3.58 6.69
CA ILE A 237 17.14 2.84 5.43
C ILE A 237 17.34 3.66 4.17
N PHE A 238 17.76 4.92 4.27
CA PHE A 238 17.94 5.78 3.11
C PHE A 238 19.32 5.58 2.48
N GLY A 239 19.37 5.55 1.15
CA GLY A 239 20.62 5.48 0.41
C GLY A 239 21.48 6.73 0.59
N SER A 240 22.77 6.62 0.29
CA SER A 240 23.77 7.69 0.46
C SER A 240 23.48 8.96 -0.36
N ALA A 241 22.75 8.84 -1.47
CA ALA A 241 22.38 9.98 -2.32
C ALA A 241 21.25 10.85 -1.72
N VAL A 242 20.59 10.40 -0.64
CA VAL A 242 19.49 11.13 -0.01
C VAL A 242 20.04 12.16 0.97
N SER A 243 19.66 13.42 0.78
CA SER A 243 20.06 14.51 1.67
C SER A 243 19.33 14.48 3.02
N SER A 244 19.78 15.30 3.98
CA SER A 244 19.11 15.46 5.28
C SER A 244 17.62 15.84 5.16
N ASP A 245 17.26 16.55 4.08
CA ASP A 245 15.91 17.00 3.78
C ASP A 245 15.17 16.06 2.80
N GLY A 246 15.75 14.90 2.48
CA GLY A 246 15.11 13.85 1.69
C GLY A 246 15.11 14.07 0.17
N PHE A 247 15.79 15.10 -0.32
CA PHE A 247 16.02 15.33 -1.77
C PHE A 247 17.25 14.56 -2.26
N ILE A 248 17.24 14.22 -3.55
CA ILE A 248 18.33 13.47 -4.19
C ILE A 248 19.49 14.40 -4.56
N MET A 249 20.70 14.05 -4.15
CA MET A 249 21.93 14.73 -4.53
C MET A 249 22.47 14.10 -5.82
N LEU A 250 22.63 14.91 -6.88
CA LEU A 250 23.13 14.45 -8.19
C LEU A 250 24.65 14.24 -8.24
N ASN A 251 25.39 14.76 -7.25
CA ASN A 251 26.86 14.69 -7.22
C ASN A 251 27.32 13.78 -6.07
N ASP A 252 28.00 12.69 -6.44
CA ASP A 252 28.61 11.64 -5.59
C ASP A 252 29.78 12.12 -4.70
N ALA A 253 29.83 13.41 -4.34
CA ALA A 253 30.88 13.89 -3.45
C ALA A 253 30.69 13.23 -2.07
N LEU A 254 31.48 12.17 -1.84
CA LEU A 254 31.70 11.46 -0.58
C LEU A 254 31.69 12.47 0.59
N ARG A 255 30.51 12.64 1.18
CA ARG A 255 30.33 13.40 2.41
C ARG A 255 29.75 12.41 3.39
N SER A 256 30.22 12.44 4.64
CA SER A 256 29.51 11.81 5.73
C SER A 256 28.13 12.46 5.76
N THR A 257 27.13 11.81 5.15
CA THR A 257 25.80 12.36 5.12
C THR A 257 25.29 12.35 6.56
N PRO A 258 24.90 13.51 7.13
CA PRO A 258 24.08 13.46 8.32
C PRO A 258 22.86 12.60 8.00
N GLY A 259 22.42 11.78 8.97
CA GLY A 259 21.26 10.91 8.77
C GLY A 259 20.06 11.72 8.25
N VAL A 260 19.24 11.09 7.40
CA VAL A 260 18.05 11.74 6.83
C VAL A 260 17.10 12.12 7.96
N ALA A 261 16.81 13.41 8.10
CA ALA A 261 15.99 13.96 9.19
C ALA A 261 14.51 14.02 8.82
N GLN A 262 14.24 14.31 7.55
CA GLN A 262 12.89 14.45 7.02
C GLN A 262 12.87 14.15 5.53
N VAL A 263 11.68 13.79 5.03
CA VAL A 263 11.52 13.35 3.64
C VAL A 263 10.22 13.88 3.03
N PRO A 264 10.26 14.53 1.86
CA PRO A 264 9.07 14.77 1.06
C PRO A 264 8.60 13.44 0.45
N SER A 265 7.29 13.24 0.39
CA SER A 265 6.72 11.97 -0.08
C SER A 265 5.39 12.15 -0.78
N LEU A 266 5.10 11.25 -1.71
CA LEU A 266 3.78 11.06 -2.28
C LEU A 266 3.25 9.70 -1.84
N THR A 267 2.01 9.68 -1.33
CA THR A 267 1.28 8.45 -1.05
C THR A 267 0.00 8.45 -1.85
N THR A 268 -0.33 7.33 -2.49
CA THR A 268 -1.56 7.15 -3.26
C THR A 268 -2.34 5.96 -2.73
N LEU A 269 -3.66 6.08 -2.71
CA LEU A 269 -4.59 5.00 -2.43
C LEU A 269 -5.55 4.94 -3.62
N PHE A 270 -5.48 3.88 -4.40
CA PHE A 270 -6.24 3.76 -5.63
C PHE A 270 -7.08 2.49 -5.69
N CYS A 271 -8.16 2.58 -6.44
CA CYS A 271 -9.02 1.46 -6.81
C CYS A 271 -9.10 1.44 -8.34
N ASN A 272 -8.56 0.38 -8.92
CA ASN A 272 -8.44 0.19 -10.35
C ASN A 272 -8.34 -1.33 -10.63
N GLU A 273 -8.30 -1.77 -11.88
CA GLU A 273 -8.20 -3.19 -12.25
C GLU A 273 -7.04 -3.90 -11.53
N SER A 274 -5.89 -3.23 -11.45
CA SER A 274 -4.69 -3.78 -10.78
C SER A 274 -4.87 -4.00 -9.28
N ALA A 275 -5.78 -3.29 -8.61
CA ALA A 275 -6.15 -3.56 -7.22
C ALA A 275 -6.89 -4.92 -7.04
N GLY A 276 -7.37 -5.52 -8.14
CA GLY A 276 -7.93 -6.87 -8.18
C GLY A 276 -6.88 -7.99 -8.26
N ASN A 277 -5.65 -7.71 -8.71
CA ASN A 277 -4.57 -8.71 -8.80
C ASN A 277 -4.27 -9.48 -7.50
N PRO A 278 -4.28 -8.87 -6.30
CA PRO A 278 -4.11 -9.61 -5.06
C PRO A 278 -5.17 -10.71 -4.90
N LEU A 279 -6.40 -10.50 -5.37
CA LEU A 279 -7.47 -11.51 -5.33
C LEU A 279 -7.15 -12.68 -6.25
N GLN A 280 -6.65 -12.41 -7.45
CA GLN A 280 -6.26 -13.46 -8.40
C GLN A 280 -5.12 -14.32 -7.86
N GLU A 281 -4.12 -13.71 -7.23
CA GLU A 281 -3.09 -14.48 -6.53
C GLU A 281 -3.69 -15.39 -5.44
N VAL A 282 -4.67 -14.91 -4.66
CA VAL A 282 -5.35 -15.71 -3.62
C VAL A 282 -6.12 -16.88 -4.26
N ILE A 283 -6.82 -16.64 -5.36
CA ILE A 283 -7.60 -17.66 -6.08
C ILE A 283 -6.68 -18.74 -6.65
N ASP A 284 -5.58 -18.33 -7.27
CA ASP A 284 -4.58 -19.25 -7.83
C ASP A 284 -3.88 -20.08 -6.74
N ALA A 285 -3.56 -19.47 -5.60
CA ALA A 285 -2.93 -20.17 -4.48
C ALA A 285 -3.91 -21.10 -3.76
N GLY A 286 -5.17 -20.67 -3.61
CA GLY A 286 -6.24 -21.41 -2.95
C GLY A 286 -6.71 -22.63 -3.75
N SER A 287 -6.89 -22.48 -5.07
CA SER A 287 -7.32 -23.57 -5.96
C SER A 287 -6.32 -24.74 -6.02
N LYS A 288 -5.04 -24.48 -5.76
CA LYS A 288 -3.97 -25.50 -5.73
C LYS A 288 -3.92 -26.27 -4.40
N LEU A 289 -4.67 -25.87 -3.37
CA LEU A 289 -4.62 -26.51 -2.07
C LEU A 289 -5.29 -27.88 -2.03
N ARG A 290 -4.55 -28.88 -1.55
CA ARG A 290 -5.09 -30.21 -1.27
C ARG A 290 -5.57 -30.27 0.18
N LEU A 291 -6.78 -29.79 0.44
CA LEU A 291 -7.39 -29.71 1.78
C LEU A 291 -7.42 -31.05 2.53
N ALA A 292 -7.57 -32.17 1.81
CA ALA A 292 -7.53 -33.52 2.38
C ALA A 292 -6.21 -33.84 3.11
N LYS A 293 -5.11 -33.12 2.80
CA LYS A 293 -3.81 -33.28 3.46
C LYS A 293 -3.61 -32.32 4.65
N LEU A 294 -4.53 -31.38 4.87
CA LEU A 294 -4.45 -30.33 5.89
C LEU A 294 -5.35 -30.65 7.10
N HIS A 295 -5.17 -31.84 7.70
CA HIS A 295 -6.01 -32.30 8.81
C HIS A 295 -6.07 -31.31 9.99
N ARG A 296 -5.01 -30.53 10.24
CA ARG A 296 -5.00 -29.52 11.33
C ARG A 296 -6.00 -28.37 11.12
N CYS A 297 -6.37 -28.04 9.89
CA CYS A 297 -7.43 -27.03 9.63
C CYS A 297 -8.81 -27.60 9.98
N SER A 298 -9.05 -28.89 9.72
CA SER A 298 -10.28 -29.59 10.09
C SER A 298 -10.43 -29.69 11.62
N PHE A 299 -9.34 -29.86 12.37
CA PHE A 299 -9.35 -29.83 13.84
C PHE A 299 -9.70 -28.46 14.45
N ALA A 300 -9.56 -27.36 13.70
CA ALA A 300 -9.93 -26.02 14.14
C ALA A 300 -11.43 -25.70 13.90
N GLY A 301 -12.21 -26.68 13.45
CA GLY A 301 -13.65 -26.53 13.20
C GLY A 301 -14.01 -25.88 11.87
N THR A 302 -13.04 -25.68 10.96
CA THR A 302 -13.34 -25.20 9.60
C THR A 302 -13.66 -26.38 8.70
N GLU A 303 -14.92 -26.46 8.27
CA GLU A 303 -15.38 -27.49 7.34
C GLU A 303 -14.83 -27.26 5.93
N LEU A 304 -14.64 -28.35 5.17
CA LEU A 304 -14.09 -28.29 3.81
C LEU A 304 -14.96 -27.44 2.87
N ASP A 305 -16.29 -27.54 3.04
CA ASP A 305 -17.27 -26.77 2.27
C ASP A 305 -17.17 -25.27 2.58
N SER A 306 -16.85 -24.89 3.82
CA SER A 306 -16.64 -23.50 4.22
C SER A 306 -15.45 -22.86 3.49
N PHE A 307 -14.39 -23.63 3.22
CA PHE A 307 -13.24 -23.13 2.45
C PHE A 307 -13.60 -22.89 0.98
N ASN A 308 -14.29 -23.85 0.34
CA ASN A 308 -14.69 -23.70 -1.06
C ASN A 308 -15.66 -22.53 -1.25
N GLU A 309 -16.58 -22.34 -0.30
CA GLU A 309 -17.49 -21.20 -0.28
C GLU A 309 -16.72 -19.87 -0.11
N ALA A 310 -15.73 -19.82 0.79
CA ALA A 310 -14.85 -18.67 0.95
C ALA A 310 -14.08 -18.35 -0.35
N LEU A 311 -13.54 -19.36 -1.03
CA LEU A 311 -12.83 -19.21 -2.30
C LEU A 311 -13.76 -18.66 -3.40
N ASN A 312 -14.98 -19.18 -3.50
CA ASN A 312 -15.98 -18.68 -4.44
C ASN A 312 -16.33 -17.21 -4.19
N ARG A 313 -16.51 -16.80 -2.93
CA ARG A 313 -16.75 -15.38 -2.58
C ARG A 313 -15.58 -14.47 -2.93
N VAL A 314 -14.34 -14.95 -2.80
CA VAL A 314 -13.16 -14.20 -3.24
C VAL A 314 -13.16 -14.06 -4.77
N GLN A 315 -13.56 -15.09 -5.50
CA GLN A 315 -13.69 -15.05 -6.97
C GLN A 315 -14.80 -14.10 -7.44
N GLU A 316 -15.95 -14.09 -6.77
CA GLU A 316 -17.01 -13.11 -7.01
C GLU A 316 -16.50 -11.69 -6.82
N LEU A 317 -15.75 -11.42 -5.74
CA LEU A 317 -15.15 -10.10 -5.53
C LEU A 317 -14.13 -9.76 -6.63
N ALA A 318 -13.31 -10.71 -7.08
CA ALA A 318 -12.33 -10.48 -8.14
C ALA A 318 -12.99 -10.04 -9.46
N SER A 319 -14.15 -10.62 -9.79
CA SER A 319 -14.89 -10.26 -11.01
C SER A 319 -15.31 -8.79 -11.07
N THR A 320 -15.47 -8.12 -9.92
CA THR A 320 -15.80 -6.67 -9.85
C THR A 320 -14.68 -5.76 -10.38
N TYR A 321 -13.48 -6.30 -10.58
CA TYR A 321 -12.31 -5.60 -11.11
C TYR A 321 -12.02 -5.90 -12.58
N GLU A 322 -12.67 -6.91 -13.17
CA GLU A 322 -12.53 -7.30 -14.59
C GLU A 322 -13.52 -6.54 -15.50
N SER A 323 -14.44 -5.78 -14.91
CA SER A 323 -15.47 -4.96 -15.58
C SER A 323 -15.16 -3.48 -15.48
#